data_AF-A0A9D6S2F3-F1
#
_entry.id   AF-A0A9D6S2F3-F1
#
_cell.length_a   1.000
_cell.length_b   1.000
_cell.length_c   1.000
_cell.angle_alpha   90.00
_cell.angle_beta   90.00
_cell.angle_gamma   90.00
#
_symmetry.space_group_name_H-M   'P 1'
#
loop_
_entity.id
_entity.type
_entity.pdbx_description
1 polymer ?
#
loop_
_entity_poly.entity_id
_entity_poly.type
_entity_poly.pdbx_seq_one_letter_code
_entity_poly.pdbx_strand_id
1 'polypeptide(L)'
;MNENGIGFPIFRMNDIKNAFLAEDELKYADIPDDLLAEYKLERDDILFNRVNAEEFVGRTGIVKLIDHFVFASYLIRLRTKKNGIIKPDYLNIFLNSSYGIKQIRKFRRRAVNQANVNAEELKQIRIPVLSLNIQEEISKLSNESWNQTEQSKSYYQQAENFLLEELGFKDFRVEDDLSFVVNLSDVKSAKRVDADYFQPKYQKLVEQIEKHNAKLLGNLVSMKKGFEPGSEAYQEEGKLFIRVSSLSKFGIEDKDQKYLSDDLYGKLKVNFEPKIGEILLTKDATPGIAYVLKEAVEGIISGGMMRLKVNNDIDPEYLALCISSLTGQMQAGRDAGGSIIAHWKPEQIKNLLIPVLPKPTQQKIAELVRKSHEARKKSKQLLEEAKRKVEEMIEEKSN
;
A
#
# COMPACT_ATOMS: atom_id res chain seq x y z
N MET A 1 -6.03 13.54 -16.99
CA MET A 1 -4.98 12.81 -16.25
C MET A 1 -4.42 11.75 -17.16
N ASN A 2 -3.11 11.56 -17.18
CA ASN A 2 -2.41 10.56 -17.98
C ASN A 2 -1.41 9.77 -17.11
N GLU A 3 -1.00 8.61 -17.62
CA GLU A 3 0.03 7.75 -17.01
C GLU A 3 1.40 7.93 -17.70
N ASN A 4 1.47 8.77 -18.73
CA ASN A 4 2.65 8.98 -19.58
C ASN A 4 3.62 10.04 -19.02
N GLY A 5 3.40 10.53 -17.80
CA GLY A 5 4.27 11.54 -17.19
C GLY A 5 4.11 12.96 -17.75
N ILE A 6 3.06 13.24 -18.54
CA ILE A 6 2.90 14.54 -19.21
C ILE A 6 2.25 15.55 -18.26
N GLY A 7 2.93 16.68 -18.02
CA GLY A 7 2.45 17.77 -17.17
C GLY A 7 2.89 17.65 -15.72
N PHE A 8 2.01 17.98 -14.78
CA PHE A 8 2.31 18.02 -13.35
C PHE A 8 1.78 16.77 -12.62
N PRO A 9 2.50 16.24 -11.62
CA PRO A 9 1.99 15.16 -10.77
C PRO A 9 0.74 15.63 -10.01
N ILE A 10 -0.32 14.81 -10.04
CA ILE A 10 -1.64 15.16 -9.49
C ILE A 10 -2.06 14.23 -8.35
N PHE A 11 -2.43 14.82 -7.21
CA PHE A 11 -3.02 14.10 -6.09
C PHE A 11 -4.52 13.88 -6.26
N ARG A 12 -4.96 12.67 -5.91
CA ARG A 12 -6.32 12.15 -6.02
C ARG A 12 -6.81 11.67 -4.65
N MET A 13 -8.07 11.27 -4.59
CA MET A 13 -8.69 10.78 -3.35
C MET A 13 -7.95 9.57 -2.74
N ASN A 14 -7.36 8.70 -3.58
CA ASN A 14 -6.65 7.49 -3.14
C ASN A 14 -5.24 7.77 -2.61
N ASP A 15 -4.72 8.97 -2.88
CA ASP A 15 -3.37 9.38 -2.48
C ASP A 15 -3.37 9.99 -1.06
N ILE A 16 -4.55 10.26 -0.50
CA ILE A 16 -4.72 10.65 0.91
C ILE A 16 -4.61 9.40 1.80
N LYS A 17 -3.46 9.23 2.45
CA LYS A 17 -3.15 8.07 3.30
C LYS A 17 -2.60 8.54 4.66
N ASN A 18 -3.18 8.03 5.75
CA ASN A 18 -2.72 8.31 7.12
C ASN A 18 -2.52 9.81 7.40
N ALA A 19 -3.49 10.65 7.08
CA ALA A 19 -3.41 12.11 7.24
C ALA A 19 -2.34 12.83 6.41
N PHE A 20 -1.68 12.17 5.45
CA PHE A 20 -0.70 12.76 4.53
C PHE A 20 -1.08 12.49 3.08
N LEU A 21 -0.41 13.18 2.15
CA LEU A 21 -0.44 12.81 0.74
C LEU A 21 0.74 11.90 0.41
N ALA A 22 0.44 10.74 -0.18
CA ALA A 22 1.42 9.73 -0.55
C ALA A 22 1.64 9.71 -2.07
N GLU A 23 2.90 9.53 -2.48
CA GLU A 23 3.34 9.56 -3.88
C GLU A 23 3.44 8.16 -4.52
N ASP A 24 2.73 7.17 -3.98
CA ASP A 24 2.96 5.77 -4.34
C ASP A 24 2.62 5.46 -5.82
N GLU A 25 1.52 6.02 -6.34
CA GLU A 25 1.05 5.80 -7.73
C GLU A 25 0.55 7.13 -8.33
N LEU A 26 1.47 8.09 -8.48
CA LEU A 26 1.12 9.40 -9.04
C LEU A 26 0.66 9.28 -10.51
N LYS A 27 -0.44 9.96 -10.82
CA LYS A 27 -0.81 10.28 -12.20
C LYS A 27 -0.35 11.69 -12.52
N TYR A 28 -0.40 12.05 -13.80
CA TYR A 28 -0.02 13.38 -14.27
C TYR A 28 -1.20 14.10 -14.91
N ALA A 29 -1.21 15.41 -14.81
CA ALA A 29 -2.19 16.27 -15.44
C ALA A 29 -1.48 17.33 -16.28
N ASP A 30 -1.79 17.31 -17.57
CA ASP A 30 -1.45 18.39 -18.48
C ASP A 30 -2.44 19.53 -18.23
N ILE A 31 -2.02 20.52 -17.45
CA ILE A 31 -2.84 21.64 -17.02
C ILE A 31 -2.33 22.89 -17.72
N PRO A 32 -3.21 23.64 -18.43
CA PRO A 32 -2.88 24.93 -19.00
C PRO A 32 -2.30 25.91 -17.95
N ASP A 33 -1.33 26.73 -18.35
CA ASP A 33 -0.62 27.65 -17.43
C ASP A 33 -1.56 28.63 -16.70
N ASP A 34 -2.66 29.04 -17.34
CA ASP A 34 -3.67 29.92 -16.78
C ASP A 34 -4.47 29.28 -15.62
N LEU A 35 -4.60 27.96 -15.62
CA LEU A 35 -5.26 27.20 -14.54
C LEU A 35 -4.28 26.71 -13.47
N LEU A 36 -2.98 26.66 -13.77
CA LEU A 36 -1.98 26.10 -12.87
C LEU A 36 -1.98 26.77 -11.48
N ALA A 37 -2.13 28.09 -11.42
CA ALA A 37 -2.14 28.83 -10.15
C ALA A 37 -3.29 28.40 -9.21
N GLU A 38 -4.43 27.97 -9.77
CA GLU A 38 -5.58 27.54 -8.98
C GLU A 38 -5.33 26.15 -8.34
N TYR A 39 -4.71 25.25 -9.09
CA TYR A 39 -4.53 23.84 -8.71
C TYR A 39 -3.18 23.53 -8.07
N LYS A 40 -2.19 24.42 -8.19
CA LYS A 40 -0.86 24.23 -7.59
C LYS A 40 -0.93 24.14 -6.07
N LEU A 41 -0.27 23.14 -5.50
CA LEU A 41 -0.17 22.94 -4.06
C LEU A 41 1.07 23.63 -3.50
N GLU A 42 0.92 24.09 -2.27
CA GLU A 42 2.01 24.58 -1.43
C GLU A 42 2.20 23.64 -0.23
N ARG A 43 3.38 23.70 0.39
CA ARG A 43 3.63 23.03 1.66
C ARG A 43 2.57 23.47 2.69
N ASP A 44 2.09 22.50 3.45
CA ASP A 44 1.06 22.64 4.47
C ASP A 44 -0.35 22.99 3.96
N ASP A 45 -0.58 22.96 2.65
CA ASP A 45 -1.95 22.82 2.13
C ASP A 45 -2.55 21.49 2.59
N ILE A 46 -3.84 21.48 2.89
CA ILE A 46 -4.57 20.29 3.31
C ILE A 46 -5.59 19.97 2.23
N LEU A 47 -5.54 18.76 1.67
CA LEU A 47 -6.56 18.28 0.76
C LEU A 47 -7.64 17.53 1.53
N PHE A 48 -8.89 17.90 1.29
CA PHE A 48 -10.08 17.29 1.85
C PHE A 48 -10.83 16.48 0.78
N ASN A 49 -11.08 15.21 1.08
CA ASN A 49 -11.83 14.32 0.22
C ASN A 49 -13.34 14.58 0.35
N ARG A 50 -13.90 15.38 -0.57
CA ARG A 50 -15.32 15.77 -0.54
C ARG A 50 -16.28 14.72 -1.08
N VAL A 51 -15.85 13.81 -1.96
CA VAL A 51 -16.73 12.82 -2.61
C VAL A 51 -16.06 11.46 -2.67
N ASN A 52 -16.69 10.45 -2.06
CA ASN A 52 -16.24 9.05 -2.02
C ASN A 52 -17.34 8.14 -1.41
N ALA A 53 -17.05 6.86 -1.20
CA ALA A 53 -17.86 5.99 -0.33
C ALA A 53 -17.91 6.56 1.11
N GLU A 54 -18.93 6.15 1.86
CA GLU A 54 -19.28 6.78 3.14
C GLU A 54 -18.13 6.77 4.14
N GLU A 55 -17.33 5.69 4.20
CA GLU A 55 -16.19 5.56 5.09
C GLU A 55 -14.97 6.42 4.70
N PHE A 56 -14.87 6.83 3.43
CA PHE A 56 -13.71 7.54 2.88
C PHE A 56 -13.92 9.05 2.76
N VAL A 57 -15.17 9.52 2.76
CA VAL A 57 -15.50 10.95 2.73
C VAL A 57 -15.09 11.64 4.02
N GLY A 58 -14.43 12.79 3.86
CA GLY A 58 -13.94 13.59 4.97
C GLY A 58 -12.49 13.34 5.36
N ARG A 59 -11.83 12.35 4.76
CA ARG A 59 -10.38 12.14 4.95
C ARG A 59 -9.63 13.38 4.48
N THR A 60 -8.63 13.77 5.26
CA THR A 60 -7.75 14.89 4.92
C THR A 60 -6.31 14.43 4.88
N GLY A 61 -5.52 15.05 3.99
CA GLY A 61 -4.08 14.82 3.91
C GLY A 61 -3.35 16.15 3.79
N ILE A 62 -2.35 16.36 4.64
CA ILE A 62 -1.48 17.53 4.58
C ILE A 62 -0.32 17.30 3.61
N VAL A 63 -0.01 18.34 2.81
CA VAL A 63 1.13 18.35 1.88
C VAL A 63 2.40 18.64 2.65
N LYS A 64 3.28 17.65 2.77
CA LYS A 64 4.62 17.80 3.37
C LYS A 64 5.75 17.87 2.35
N LEU A 65 5.39 17.76 1.08
CA LEU A 65 6.28 17.76 -0.06
C LEU A 65 6.53 19.19 -0.56
N ILE A 66 7.62 19.36 -1.31
CA ILE A 66 8.12 20.68 -1.75
C ILE A 66 7.94 20.85 -3.28
N ASP A 67 7.68 19.79 -4.03
CA ASP A 67 7.58 19.85 -5.49
C ASP A 67 6.26 20.46 -6.02
N HIS A 68 6.24 20.74 -7.32
CA HIS A 68 5.10 21.30 -8.05
C HIS A 68 3.99 20.27 -8.27
N PHE A 69 3.28 19.93 -7.20
CA PHE A 69 2.09 19.10 -7.27
C PHE A 69 0.84 19.92 -7.58
N VAL A 70 -0.11 19.28 -8.22
CA VAL A 70 -1.48 19.77 -8.39
C VAL A 70 -2.46 18.78 -7.74
N PHE A 71 -3.74 19.14 -7.61
CA PHE A 71 -4.76 18.25 -7.07
C PHE A 71 -5.98 18.11 -7.99
N ALA A 72 -6.66 16.98 -7.89
CA ALA A 72 -7.87 16.75 -8.66
C ALA A 72 -9.02 17.66 -8.20
N SER A 73 -9.78 18.20 -9.14
CA SER A 73 -10.86 19.19 -8.91
C SER A 73 -11.99 18.71 -8.00
N TYR A 74 -12.13 17.39 -7.80
CA TYR A 74 -13.06 16.80 -6.85
C TYR A 74 -12.53 16.74 -5.41
N LEU A 75 -11.36 17.31 -5.11
CA LEU A 75 -10.86 17.54 -3.75
C LEU A 75 -11.03 19.02 -3.38
N ILE A 76 -11.03 19.34 -2.08
CA ILE A 76 -11.05 20.72 -1.60
C ILE A 76 -9.71 21.03 -0.95
N ARG A 77 -9.06 22.11 -1.38
CA ARG A 77 -7.85 22.64 -0.71
C ARG A 77 -8.23 23.53 0.46
N LEU A 78 -7.69 23.24 1.64
CA LEU A 78 -7.80 24.05 2.85
C LEU A 78 -6.46 24.67 3.17
N ARG A 79 -6.48 25.97 3.49
CA ARG A 79 -5.31 26.73 3.90
C ARG A 79 -5.64 27.52 5.15
N THR A 80 -4.86 27.35 6.21
CA THR A 80 -4.98 28.20 7.40
C THR A 80 -4.56 29.62 7.04
N LYS A 81 -5.24 30.62 7.62
CA LYS A 81 -4.88 32.02 7.38
C LYS A 81 -3.43 32.27 7.81
N LYS A 82 -2.68 33.03 7.00
CA LYS A 82 -1.35 33.52 7.37
C LYS A 82 -1.47 34.31 8.67
N ASN A 83 -0.61 34.01 9.65
CA ASN A 83 -0.67 34.55 11.02
C ASN A 83 -1.98 34.23 11.79
N GLY A 84 -2.71 33.19 11.38
CA GLY A 84 -3.88 32.70 12.10
C GLY A 84 -3.53 31.97 13.40
N ILE A 85 -4.54 31.79 14.25
CA ILE A 85 -4.42 31.08 15.54
C ILE A 85 -4.46 29.55 15.43
N ILE A 86 -4.62 29.01 14.22
CA ILE A 86 -4.71 27.58 13.94
C ILE A 86 -3.53 27.19 13.04
N LYS A 87 -2.75 26.20 13.49
CA LYS A 87 -1.66 25.61 12.70
C LYS A 87 -2.19 24.58 11.70
N PRO A 88 -1.58 24.44 10.50
CA PRO A 88 -2.00 23.46 9.50
C PRO A 88 -2.01 22.02 9.99
N ASP A 89 -0.92 21.57 10.61
CA ASP A 89 -0.81 20.20 11.15
C ASP A 89 -1.93 19.92 12.16
N TYR A 90 -2.16 20.85 13.10
CA TYR A 90 -3.25 20.72 14.06
C TYR A 90 -4.61 20.60 13.39
N LEU A 91 -4.91 21.45 12.40
CA LEU A 91 -6.16 21.38 11.64
C LEU A 91 -6.33 20.01 10.97
N ASN A 92 -5.29 19.52 10.31
CA ASN A 92 -5.31 18.23 9.64
C ASN A 92 -5.52 17.06 10.62
N ILE A 93 -4.82 17.05 11.75
CA ILE A 93 -4.98 16.02 12.79
C ILE A 93 -6.39 16.09 13.41
N PHE A 94 -6.90 17.29 13.71
CA PHE A 94 -8.25 17.46 14.22
C PHE A 94 -9.32 16.95 13.25
N LEU A 95 -9.21 17.24 11.95
CA LEU A 95 -10.16 16.75 10.95
C LEU A 95 -10.14 15.22 10.82
N ASN A 96 -8.99 14.59 11.11
CA ASN A 96 -8.83 13.13 11.16
C ASN A 96 -9.06 12.51 12.55
N SER A 97 -9.39 13.29 13.58
CA SER A 97 -9.74 12.77 14.91
C SER A 97 -11.20 12.35 14.97
N SER A 98 -11.60 11.61 16.01
CA SER A 98 -12.98 11.18 16.19
C SER A 98 -13.96 12.36 16.24
N TYR A 99 -13.59 13.50 16.85
CA TYR A 99 -14.42 14.70 16.88
C TYR A 99 -14.58 15.34 15.50
N GLY A 100 -13.49 15.49 14.73
CA GLY A 100 -13.55 16.00 13.36
C GLY A 100 -14.38 15.11 12.45
N ILE A 101 -14.13 13.80 12.48
CA ILE A 101 -14.87 12.80 11.71
C ILE A 101 -16.37 12.83 12.07
N LYS A 102 -16.73 12.87 13.36
CA LYS A 102 -18.12 12.97 13.83
C LYS A 102 -18.80 14.24 13.32
N GLN A 103 -18.12 15.39 13.31
CA GLN A 103 -18.69 16.61 12.74
C GLN A 103 -18.91 16.50 11.24
N ILE A 104 -17.93 15.97 10.49
CA ILE A 104 -18.06 15.77 9.05
C ILE A 104 -19.22 14.82 8.73
N ARG A 105 -19.43 13.76 9.54
CA ARG A 105 -20.58 12.83 9.41
C ARG A 105 -21.94 13.52 9.44
N LYS A 106 -22.10 14.61 10.19
CA LYS A 106 -23.39 15.33 10.27
C LYS A 106 -23.80 16.00 8.95
N PHE A 107 -22.84 16.38 8.11
CA PHE A 107 -23.09 17.09 6.86
C PHE A 107 -23.18 16.17 5.63
N ARG A 108 -22.93 14.86 5.79
CA ARG A 108 -22.96 13.91 4.68
C ARG A 108 -24.39 13.73 4.18
N ARG A 109 -24.68 14.24 2.97
CA ARG A 109 -25.93 13.92 2.27
C ARG A 109 -25.83 12.48 1.75
N ARG A 110 -26.78 11.63 2.14
CA ARG A 110 -26.90 10.27 1.62
C ARG A 110 -27.39 10.33 0.17
N ALA A 111 -26.51 10.14 -0.80
CA ALA A 111 -26.89 9.65 -2.12
C ALA A 111 -26.58 8.15 -2.17
N VAL A 112 -27.39 7.39 -2.91
CA VAL A 112 -27.50 5.91 -2.85
C VAL A 112 -26.16 5.15 -2.84
N ASN A 113 -25.06 5.71 -3.38
CA ASN A 113 -23.72 5.10 -3.36
C ASN A 113 -22.53 6.06 -3.12
N GLN A 114 -22.75 7.34 -2.80
CA GLN A 114 -21.67 8.32 -2.59
C GLN A 114 -22.09 9.36 -1.55
N ALA A 115 -21.20 9.68 -0.60
CA ALA A 115 -21.36 10.83 0.27
C ALA A 115 -20.67 12.06 -0.34
N ASN A 116 -21.24 13.24 -0.13
CA ASN A 116 -20.66 14.51 -0.59
C ASN A 116 -20.71 15.54 0.54
N VAL A 117 -19.61 16.28 0.74
CA VAL A 117 -19.53 17.44 1.64
C VAL A 117 -19.01 18.62 0.82
N ASN A 118 -19.84 19.65 0.64
CA ASN A 118 -19.43 20.83 -0.14
C ASN A 118 -18.62 21.83 0.70
N ALA A 119 -18.03 22.83 0.03
CA ALA A 119 -17.17 23.82 0.69
C ALA A 119 -17.91 24.69 1.73
N GLU A 120 -19.20 24.96 1.55
CA GLU A 120 -19.99 25.75 2.50
C GLU A 120 -20.35 24.95 3.75
N GLU A 121 -20.62 23.65 3.62
CA GLU A 121 -20.79 22.73 4.75
C GLU A 121 -19.49 22.58 5.54
N LEU A 122 -18.35 22.50 4.83
CA LEU A 122 -17.05 22.39 5.46
C LEU A 122 -16.71 23.60 6.35
N LYS A 123 -17.14 24.81 5.96
CA LYS A 123 -17.00 26.04 6.77
C LYS A 123 -17.80 26.00 8.07
N GLN A 124 -18.77 25.09 8.22
CA GLN A 124 -19.58 24.95 9.43
C GLN A 124 -18.92 24.05 10.48
N ILE A 125 -17.81 23.37 10.15
CA ILE A 125 -17.06 22.58 11.12
C ILE A 125 -16.48 23.50 12.19
N ARG A 126 -16.80 23.20 13.45
CA ARG A 126 -16.29 23.93 14.61
C ARG A 126 -14.94 23.36 15.00
N ILE A 127 -13.89 24.14 14.78
CA ILE A 127 -12.52 23.80 15.13
C ILE A 127 -12.24 24.35 16.53
N PRO A 128 -11.92 23.50 17.54
CA PRO A 128 -11.56 23.98 18.85
C PRO A 128 -10.23 24.74 18.79
N VAL A 129 -10.19 25.91 19.40
CA VAL A 129 -8.96 26.70 19.50
C VAL A 129 -8.18 26.22 20.74
N LEU A 130 -7.23 25.33 20.52
CA LEU A 130 -6.28 24.90 21.56
C LEU A 130 -5.14 25.93 21.68
N SER A 131 -4.44 25.92 22.82
CA SER A 131 -3.30 26.83 23.02
C SER A 131 -2.22 26.57 21.95
N LEU A 132 -1.45 27.60 21.61
CA LEU A 132 -0.39 27.46 20.60
C LEU A 132 0.62 26.37 20.99
N ASN A 133 0.96 26.25 22.27
CA ASN A 133 1.85 25.20 22.76
C ASN A 133 1.32 23.79 22.44
N ILE A 134 0.02 23.53 22.68
CA ILE A 134 -0.59 22.23 22.36
C ILE A 134 -0.57 21.98 20.85
N GLN A 135 -0.91 23.00 20.06
CA GLN A 135 -0.87 22.88 18.59
C GLN A 135 0.54 22.59 18.07
N GLU A 136 1.58 23.17 18.69
CA GLU A 136 2.99 22.91 18.35
C GLU A 136 3.40 21.48 18.72
N GLU A 137 2.98 20.97 19.87
CA GLU A 137 3.20 19.57 20.26
C GLU A 137 2.55 18.59 19.27
N ILE A 138 1.31 18.86 18.85
CA ILE A 138 0.62 18.05 17.82
C ILE A 138 1.34 18.16 16.47
N SER A 139 1.79 19.36 16.11
CA SER A 139 2.56 19.58 14.88
C SER A 139 3.87 18.80 14.90
N LYS A 140 4.55 18.74 16.06
CA LYS A 140 5.78 17.94 16.22
C LYS A 140 5.52 16.45 16.01
N LEU A 141 4.45 15.91 16.60
CA LEU A 141 4.06 14.50 16.42
C LEU A 141 3.71 14.20 14.95
N SER A 142 2.95 15.08 14.30
CA SER A 142 2.60 14.93 12.88
C SER A 142 3.83 14.98 11.97
N ASN A 143 4.73 15.95 12.17
CA ASN A 143 5.96 16.03 11.38
C ASN A 143 6.90 14.84 11.62
N GLU A 144 7.00 14.33 12.86
CA GLU A 144 7.79 13.12 13.12
C GLU A 144 7.14 11.88 12.49
N SER A 145 5.81 11.77 12.51
CA SER A 145 5.08 10.70 11.80
C SER A 145 5.36 10.72 10.30
N TRP A 146 5.39 11.92 9.69
CA TRP A 146 5.81 12.09 8.29
C TRP A 146 7.26 11.63 8.06
N ASN A 147 8.21 12.07 8.89
CA ASN A 147 9.62 11.67 8.78
C ASN A 147 9.79 10.14 8.84
N GLN A 148 9.09 9.47 9.76
CA GLN A 148 9.09 8.02 9.88
C GLN A 148 8.48 7.33 8.65
N THR A 149 7.49 7.95 8.01
CA THR A 149 6.91 7.47 6.74
C THR A 149 7.94 7.53 5.61
N GLU A 150 8.67 8.63 5.50
CA GLU A 150 9.71 8.80 4.49
C GLU A 150 10.92 7.87 4.73
N GLN A 151 11.34 7.71 5.99
CA GLN A 151 12.38 6.73 6.36
C GLN A 151 11.94 5.30 6.00
N SER A 152 10.68 4.94 6.24
CA SER A 152 10.14 3.64 5.87
C SER A 152 10.28 3.36 4.37
N LYS A 153 9.84 4.31 3.53
CA LYS A 153 9.98 4.20 2.07
C LYS A 153 11.45 4.08 1.67
N SER A 154 12.31 4.93 2.23
CA SER A 154 13.74 4.96 1.94
C SER A 154 14.42 3.63 2.27
N TYR A 155 14.17 3.05 3.45
CA TYR A 155 14.76 1.75 3.82
C TYR A 155 14.32 0.61 2.90
N TYR A 156 13.04 0.59 2.49
CA TYR A 156 12.55 -0.43 1.57
C TYR A 156 13.20 -0.27 0.18
N GLN A 157 13.29 0.97 -0.32
CA GLN A 157 13.93 1.25 -1.60
C GLN A 157 15.42 0.90 -1.57
N GLN A 158 16.12 1.15 -0.47
CA GLN A 158 17.51 0.74 -0.29
C GLN A 158 17.65 -0.79 -0.33
N ALA A 159 16.73 -1.53 0.28
CA ALA A 159 16.73 -2.99 0.24
C ALA A 159 16.53 -3.51 -1.19
N GLU A 160 15.57 -2.94 -1.92
CA GLU A 160 15.27 -3.30 -3.31
C GLU A 160 16.43 -2.96 -4.24
N ASN A 161 16.99 -1.75 -4.14
CA ASN A 161 18.15 -1.34 -4.93
C ASN A 161 19.35 -2.25 -4.66
N PHE A 162 19.62 -2.55 -3.39
CA PHE A 162 20.74 -3.41 -3.02
C PHE A 162 20.55 -4.85 -3.55
N LEU A 163 19.32 -5.39 -3.51
CA LEU A 163 19.01 -6.68 -4.15
C LEU A 163 19.27 -6.63 -5.66
N LEU A 164 18.76 -5.61 -6.35
CA LEU A 164 18.92 -5.49 -7.81
C LEU A 164 20.37 -5.26 -8.22
N GLU A 165 21.15 -4.51 -7.43
CA GLU A 165 22.58 -4.31 -7.65
C GLU A 165 23.37 -5.62 -7.52
N GLU A 166 23.16 -6.39 -6.45
CA GLU A 166 23.81 -7.69 -6.23
C GLU A 166 23.49 -8.69 -7.35
N LEU A 167 22.28 -8.60 -7.91
CA LEU A 167 21.84 -9.45 -9.02
C LEU A 167 22.31 -8.97 -10.40
N GLY A 168 22.89 -7.77 -10.50
CA GLY A 168 23.34 -7.18 -11.77
C GLY A 168 22.22 -6.57 -12.62
N PHE A 169 21.12 -6.13 -12.00
CA PHE A 169 19.95 -5.53 -12.67
C PHE A 169 20.00 -4.00 -12.81
N LYS A 170 21.11 -3.34 -12.43
CA LYS A 170 21.22 -1.87 -12.47
C LYS A 170 20.92 -1.27 -13.85
N ASP A 171 21.40 -1.91 -14.92
CA ASP A 171 21.20 -1.48 -16.31
C ASP A 171 20.15 -2.33 -17.05
N PHE A 172 19.35 -3.11 -16.31
CA PHE A 172 18.37 -3.99 -16.92
C PHE A 172 17.15 -3.22 -17.40
N ARG A 173 16.86 -3.35 -18.70
CA ARG A 173 15.72 -2.69 -19.33
C ARG A 173 14.55 -3.64 -19.45
N VAL A 174 13.40 -3.20 -18.94
CA VAL A 174 12.12 -3.89 -19.07
C VAL A 174 11.40 -3.34 -20.29
N GLU A 175 11.84 -3.75 -21.46
CA GLU A 175 11.26 -3.32 -22.75
C GLU A 175 10.71 -4.54 -23.48
N ASP A 176 9.58 -4.34 -24.17
CA ASP A 176 9.01 -5.35 -25.07
C ASP A 176 9.67 -5.23 -26.44
N ASP A 177 10.04 -6.39 -26.98
CA ASP A 177 10.52 -6.48 -28.34
C ASP A 177 9.32 -6.50 -29.29
N LEU A 178 9.35 -5.65 -30.33
CA LEU A 178 8.27 -5.56 -31.33
C LEU A 178 8.03 -6.90 -32.06
N SER A 179 9.08 -7.69 -32.22
CA SER A 179 9.03 -9.01 -32.83
C SER A 179 10.17 -9.87 -32.30
N PHE A 180 9.92 -11.16 -32.11
CA PHE A 180 10.90 -12.16 -31.72
C PHE A 180 10.50 -13.54 -32.25
N VAL A 181 11.42 -14.50 -32.19
CA VAL A 181 11.20 -15.88 -32.65
C VAL A 181 11.30 -16.81 -31.45
N VAL A 182 10.39 -17.78 -31.39
CA VAL A 182 10.33 -18.81 -30.34
C VAL A 182 10.31 -20.18 -30.99
N ASN A 183 11.01 -21.15 -30.40
CA ASN A 183 10.97 -22.52 -30.92
C ASN A 183 9.64 -23.19 -30.57
N LEU A 184 9.15 -24.03 -31.49
CA LEU A 184 7.94 -24.82 -31.26
C LEU A 184 8.06 -25.75 -30.03
N SER A 185 9.27 -26.18 -29.67
CA SER A 185 9.54 -26.97 -28.46
C SER A 185 9.18 -26.22 -27.18
N ASP A 186 9.46 -24.92 -27.14
CA ASP A 186 9.27 -24.08 -25.95
C ASP A 186 7.78 -23.79 -25.75
N VAL A 187 7.09 -23.52 -26.86
CA VAL A 187 5.62 -23.43 -26.95
C VAL A 187 4.95 -24.71 -26.42
N LYS A 188 5.41 -25.88 -26.87
CA LYS A 188 4.87 -27.17 -26.43
C LYS A 188 5.12 -27.43 -24.94
N SER A 189 6.31 -27.09 -24.45
CA SER A 189 6.69 -27.25 -23.03
C SER A 189 5.86 -26.35 -22.12
N ALA A 190 5.70 -25.07 -22.50
CA ALA A 190 4.91 -24.10 -21.76
C ALA A 190 3.40 -24.33 -21.88
N LYS A 191 2.96 -25.04 -22.92
CA LYS A 191 1.54 -25.19 -23.31
C LYS A 191 0.85 -23.83 -23.52
N ARG A 192 1.59 -22.88 -24.09
CA ARG A 192 1.16 -21.49 -24.35
C ARG A 192 1.67 -21.02 -25.70
N VAL A 193 0.93 -20.13 -26.35
CA VAL A 193 1.26 -19.52 -27.66
C VAL A 193 1.11 -18.00 -27.65
N ASP A 194 0.88 -17.38 -26.49
CA ASP A 194 0.74 -15.93 -26.37
C ASP A 194 2.10 -15.22 -26.37
N ALA A 195 2.18 -14.12 -27.13
CA ALA A 195 3.43 -13.38 -27.35
C ALA A 195 4.02 -12.84 -26.04
N ASP A 196 3.17 -12.30 -25.15
CA ASP A 196 3.62 -11.73 -23.88
C ASP A 196 4.44 -12.73 -23.06
N TYR A 197 3.98 -13.98 -22.92
CA TYR A 197 4.70 -15.02 -22.17
C TYR A 197 6.14 -15.24 -22.65
N PHE A 198 6.38 -15.10 -23.96
CA PHE A 198 7.66 -15.38 -24.59
C PHE A 198 8.50 -14.12 -24.89
N GLN A 199 8.12 -12.95 -24.38
CA GLN A 199 8.93 -11.74 -24.53
C GLN A 199 10.38 -11.99 -24.07
N PRO A 200 11.41 -11.63 -24.88
CA PRO A 200 12.81 -11.93 -24.57
C PRO A 200 13.30 -11.36 -23.23
N LYS A 201 12.67 -10.29 -22.73
CA LYS A 201 12.93 -9.71 -21.40
C LYS A 201 12.82 -10.75 -20.27
N TYR A 202 11.91 -11.72 -20.39
CA TYR A 202 11.75 -12.75 -19.36
C TYR A 202 12.85 -13.80 -19.38
N GLN A 203 13.34 -14.17 -20.56
CA GLN A 203 14.49 -15.07 -20.66
C GLN A 203 15.74 -14.40 -20.09
N LYS A 204 16.01 -13.14 -20.49
CA LYS A 204 17.11 -12.33 -19.94
C LYS A 204 17.04 -12.24 -18.42
N LEU A 205 15.84 -12.05 -17.86
CA LEU A 205 15.62 -12.04 -16.41
C LEU A 205 16.02 -13.37 -15.76
N VAL A 206 15.51 -14.50 -16.27
CA VAL A 206 15.79 -15.84 -15.73
C VAL A 206 17.29 -16.14 -15.77
N GLU A 207 17.94 -15.92 -16.91
CA GLU A 207 19.38 -16.16 -17.08
C GLU A 207 20.22 -15.33 -16.09
N GLN A 208 19.80 -14.11 -15.75
CA GLN A 208 20.50 -13.29 -14.75
C GLN A 208 20.28 -13.84 -13.34
N ILE A 209 19.06 -14.23 -12.97
CA ILE A 209 18.76 -14.82 -11.66
C ILE A 209 19.54 -16.13 -11.44
N GLU A 210 19.63 -16.98 -12.46
CA GLU A 210 20.29 -18.28 -12.40
C GLU A 210 21.79 -18.20 -12.10
N LYS A 211 22.46 -17.07 -12.41
CA LYS A 211 23.86 -16.83 -12.05
C LYS A 211 24.09 -16.77 -10.53
N HIS A 212 23.04 -16.62 -9.73
CA HIS A 212 23.09 -16.38 -8.28
C HIS A 212 22.53 -17.56 -7.46
N ASN A 213 22.93 -18.78 -7.82
CA ASN A 213 22.55 -20.02 -7.11
C ASN A 213 21.03 -20.13 -6.90
N ALA A 214 20.27 -19.85 -7.95
CA ALA A 214 18.82 -19.77 -7.88
C ALA A 214 18.19 -21.11 -7.48
N LYS A 215 17.15 -21.04 -6.66
CA LYS A 215 16.34 -22.19 -6.26
C LYS A 215 14.86 -21.92 -6.54
N LEU A 216 14.12 -22.97 -6.86
CA LEU A 216 12.67 -22.91 -6.95
C LEU A 216 12.07 -22.60 -5.58
N LEU A 217 11.11 -21.69 -5.52
CA LEU A 217 10.43 -21.28 -4.29
C LEU A 217 9.83 -22.49 -3.56
N GLY A 218 9.28 -23.47 -4.29
CA GLY A 218 8.74 -24.70 -3.73
C GLY A 218 9.72 -25.51 -2.88
N ASN A 219 11.03 -25.36 -3.12
CA ASN A 219 12.08 -26.01 -2.33
C ASN A 219 12.43 -25.23 -1.05
N LEU A 220 12.00 -23.97 -0.94
CA LEU A 220 12.33 -23.06 0.16
C LEU A 220 11.22 -22.97 1.21
N VAL A 221 9.98 -23.24 0.81
CA VAL A 221 8.79 -23.02 1.67
C VAL A 221 7.80 -24.18 1.61
N SER A 222 7.04 -24.35 2.68
CA SER A 222 5.76 -25.07 2.64
C SER A 222 4.64 -24.08 2.36
N MET A 223 3.65 -24.52 1.57
CA MET A 223 2.61 -23.64 1.05
C MET A 223 1.22 -24.10 1.50
N LYS A 224 0.39 -23.17 1.98
CA LYS A 224 -1.02 -23.40 2.27
C LYS A 224 -1.87 -22.34 1.57
N LYS A 225 -2.91 -22.77 0.85
CA LYS A 225 -3.88 -21.87 0.21
C LYS A 225 -4.78 -21.22 1.27
N GLY A 226 -5.20 -19.98 1.04
CA GLY A 226 -6.28 -19.36 1.80
C GLY A 226 -7.65 -19.98 1.53
N PHE A 227 -8.68 -19.41 2.14
CA PHE A 227 -10.05 -19.91 2.07
C PHE A 227 -10.95 -18.97 1.29
N GLU A 228 -11.85 -19.51 0.47
CA GLU A 228 -12.87 -18.73 -0.24
C GLU A 228 -14.26 -19.13 0.26
N PRO A 229 -14.90 -18.30 1.12
CA PRO A 229 -16.21 -18.60 1.68
C PRO A 229 -17.38 -18.28 0.74
N GLY A 230 -17.13 -17.58 -0.38
CA GLY A 230 -18.16 -17.01 -1.25
C GLY A 230 -18.69 -15.66 -0.72
N SER A 231 -19.23 -14.82 -1.61
CA SER A 231 -19.71 -13.47 -1.27
C SER A 231 -20.89 -13.47 -0.30
N GLU A 232 -21.69 -14.54 -0.30
CA GLU A 232 -22.84 -14.73 0.59
C GLU A 232 -22.46 -14.75 2.09
N ALA A 233 -21.19 -15.10 2.39
CA ALA A 233 -20.70 -15.26 3.75
C ALA A 233 -20.15 -13.94 4.35
N TYR A 234 -20.04 -12.88 3.56
CA TYR A 234 -19.49 -11.61 4.02
C TYR A 234 -20.48 -10.85 4.89
N GLN A 235 -19.99 -10.37 6.03
CA GLN A 235 -20.73 -9.57 7.00
C GLN A 235 -20.04 -8.22 7.22
N GLU A 236 -20.80 -7.28 7.80
CA GLU A 236 -20.31 -5.94 8.17
C GLU A 236 -19.62 -5.93 9.54
N GLU A 237 -19.82 -6.97 10.36
CA GLU A 237 -19.20 -7.15 11.67
C GLU A 237 -18.74 -8.62 11.85
N GLY A 238 -17.81 -8.86 12.77
CA GLY A 238 -17.30 -10.20 13.09
C GLY A 238 -15.78 -10.30 13.02
N LYS A 239 -15.25 -11.42 12.53
CA LYS A 239 -13.81 -11.69 12.41
C LYS A 239 -13.29 -11.36 11.01
N LEU A 240 -12.09 -10.82 10.94
CA LEU A 240 -11.57 -10.22 9.71
C LEU A 240 -11.41 -11.26 8.58
N PHE A 241 -11.90 -10.93 7.39
CA PHE A 241 -11.58 -11.62 6.14
C PHE A 241 -10.57 -10.79 5.34
N ILE A 242 -9.33 -11.25 5.30
CA ILE A 242 -8.20 -10.53 4.69
C ILE A 242 -8.23 -10.81 3.19
N ARG A 243 -8.59 -9.79 2.40
CA ARG A 243 -8.68 -9.88 0.94
C ARG A 243 -7.35 -9.51 0.29
N VAL A 244 -7.19 -9.89 -0.97
CA VAL A 244 -6.04 -9.52 -1.80
C VAL A 244 -5.83 -8.00 -1.80
N SER A 245 -6.92 -7.23 -1.93
CA SER A 245 -6.89 -5.76 -1.95
C SER A 245 -6.45 -5.11 -0.64
N SER A 246 -6.45 -5.87 0.45
CA SER A 246 -6.02 -5.42 1.79
C SER A 246 -4.56 -5.76 2.06
N LEU A 247 -3.86 -6.51 1.18
CA LEU A 247 -2.45 -6.84 1.38
C LEU A 247 -1.54 -5.91 0.55
N SER A 248 -0.55 -5.32 1.19
CA SER A 248 0.57 -4.64 0.52
C SER A 248 1.90 -5.21 0.99
N LYS A 249 2.98 -4.87 0.29
CA LYS A 249 4.35 -5.22 0.70
C LYS A 249 4.75 -4.65 2.07
N PHE A 250 3.94 -3.74 2.62
CA PHE A 250 4.15 -3.11 3.92
C PHE A 250 3.27 -3.67 5.04
N GLY A 251 2.29 -4.52 4.73
CA GLY A 251 1.42 -5.17 5.71
C GLY A 251 -0.02 -5.30 5.24
N ILE A 252 -0.90 -5.62 6.20
CA ILE A 252 -2.34 -5.65 5.97
C ILE A 252 -2.88 -4.23 6.21
N GLU A 253 -3.55 -3.69 5.21
CA GLU A 253 -4.12 -2.35 5.19
C GLU A 253 -5.62 -2.42 5.48
N ASP A 254 -6.09 -1.41 6.21
CA ASP A 254 -7.51 -1.23 6.51
C ASP A 254 -8.22 -0.63 5.28
N LYS A 255 -8.53 -1.52 4.34
CA LYS A 255 -9.22 -1.20 3.08
C LYS A 255 -10.18 -2.31 2.71
N ASP A 256 -11.41 -1.93 2.36
CA ASP A 256 -12.48 -2.82 1.90
C ASP A 256 -12.70 -4.02 2.85
N GLN A 257 -12.63 -3.76 4.15
CA GLN A 257 -12.74 -4.79 5.18
C GLN A 257 -14.06 -5.55 5.05
N LYS A 258 -13.95 -6.87 5.07
CA LYS A 258 -15.08 -7.78 5.15
C LYS A 258 -14.88 -8.69 6.34
N TYR A 259 -15.98 -9.13 6.91
CA TYR A 259 -15.97 -9.94 8.12
C TYR A 259 -16.68 -11.27 7.88
N LEU A 260 -16.30 -12.28 8.66
CA LEU A 260 -16.96 -13.56 8.77
C LEU A 260 -17.59 -13.68 10.14
N SER A 261 -18.65 -14.48 10.25
CA SER A 261 -19.25 -14.82 11.53
C SER A 261 -18.25 -15.55 12.44
N ASP A 262 -18.40 -15.37 13.75
CA ASP A 262 -17.56 -16.05 14.75
C ASP A 262 -17.62 -17.59 14.63
N ASP A 263 -18.78 -18.14 14.26
CA ASP A 263 -18.95 -19.59 14.04
C ASP A 263 -18.12 -20.09 12.86
N LEU A 264 -18.20 -19.40 11.71
CA LEU A 264 -17.43 -19.77 10.52
C LEU A 264 -15.94 -19.60 10.78
N TYR A 265 -15.54 -18.48 11.38
CA TYR A 265 -14.16 -18.26 11.80
C TYR A 265 -13.67 -19.35 12.75
N GLY A 266 -14.46 -19.74 13.76
CA GLY A 266 -14.13 -20.79 14.72
C GLY A 266 -13.81 -22.14 14.04
N LYS A 267 -14.53 -22.47 12.98
CA LYS A 267 -14.30 -23.68 12.16
C LYS A 267 -13.04 -23.58 11.29
N LEU A 268 -12.72 -22.38 10.79
CA LEU A 268 -11.63 -22.17 9.84
C LEU A 268 -10.28 -21.87 10.48
N LYS A 269 -10.26 -21.24 11.67
CA LYS A 269 -9.04 -20.66 12.27
C LYS A 269 -7.90 -21.65 12.45
N VAL A 270 -8.20 -22.92 12.72
CA VAL A 270 -7.20 -23.98 12.91
C VAL A 270 -6.36 -24.18 11.63
N ASN A 271 -7.00 -24.08 10.46
CA ASN A 271 -6.39 -24.43 9.19
C ASN A 271 -6.02 -23.23 8.30
N PHE A 272 -6.65 -22.07 8.49
CA PHE A 272 -6.54 -20.95 7.56
C PHE A 272 -6.11 -19.62 8.19
N GLU A 273 -6.09 -19.52 9.52
CA GLU A 273 -5.56 -18.32 10.17
C GLU A 273 -4.05 -18.23 9.95
N PRO A 274 -3.53 -17.09 9.50
CA PRO A 274 -2.11 -16.89 9.30
C PRO A 274 -1.37 -16.77 10.63
N LYS A 275 -0.13 -17.26 10.68
CA LYS A 275 0.71 -17.27 11.88
C LYS A 275 1.88 -16.30 11.73
N ILE A 276 2.29 -15.71 12.84
CA ILE A 276 3.47 -14.82 12.88
C ILE A 276 4.68 -15.56 12.30
N GLY A 277 5.44 -14.86 11.44
CA GLY A 277 6.57 -15.40 10.71
C GLY A 277 6.22 -16.10 9.39
N GLU A 278 4.95 -16.37 9.10
CA GLU A 278 4.52 -16.81 7.77
C GLU A 278 4.54 -15.62 6.79
N ILE A 279 4.83 -15.91 5.53
CA ILE A 279 4.73 -14.94 4.43
C ILE A 279 3.34 -15.06 3.82
N LEU A 280 2.62 -13.95 3.76
CA LEU A 280 1.39 -13.83 3.00
C LEU A 280 1.73 -13.44 1.57
N LEU A 281 1.25 -14.19 0.59
CA LEU A 281 1.50 -13.98 -0.83
C LEU A 281 0.19 -13.82 -1.60
N THR A 282 0.04 -12.75 -2.37
CA THR A 282 -1.07 -12.62 -3.34
C THR A 282 -0.81 -13.48 -4.58
N LYS A 283 -1.86 -14.17 -5.05
CA LYS A 283 -1.80 -14.98 -6.28
C LYS A 283 -2.88 -14.65 -7.30
N ASP A 284 -3.95 -13.98 -6.90
CA ASP A 284 -5.02 -13.54 -7.79
C ASP A 284 -5.05 -12.01 -7.86
N ALA A 285 -5.51 -11.45 -8.98
CA ALA A 285 -5.64 -10.01 -9.29
C ALA A 285 -4.32 -9.24 -9.35
N THR A 286 -3.54 -9.20 -8.26
CA THR A 286 -2.22 -8.57 -8.17
C THR A 286 -1.16 -9.57 -7.69
N PRO A 287 -0.82 -10.60 -8.50
CA PRO A 287 0.10 -11.66 -8.07
C PRO A 287 1.49 -11.15 -7.69
N GLY A 288 2.13 -11.77 -6.70
CA GLY A 288 3.54 -11.50 -6.36
C GLY A 288 3.79 -10.50 -5.24
N ILE A 289 2.75 -10.01 -4.54
CA ILE A 289 2.95 -9.19 -3.34
C ILE A 289 3.16 -10.12 -2.15
N ALA A 290 4.31 -10.01 -1.49
CA ALA A 290 4.67 -10.82 -0.33
C ALA A 290 4.94 -9.96 0.91
N TYR A 291 4.46 -10.41 2.07
CA TYR A 291 4.65 -9.74 3.35
C TYR A 291 4.84 -10.76 4.48
N VAL A 292 5.89 -10.59 5.30
CA VAL A 292 6.10 -11.38 6.51
C VAL A 292 5.15 -10.91 7.61
N LEU A 293 4.29 -11.79 8.12
CA LEU A 293 3.36 -11.44 9.19
C LEU A 293 4.09 -11.23 10.53
N LYS A 294 3.99 -10.03 11.09
CA LYS A 294 4.73 -9.62 12.31
C LYS A 294 3.91 -9.66 13.59
N GLU A 295 2.60 -9.49 13.45
CA GLU A 295 1.65 -9.42 14.55
C GLU A 295 0.54 -10.43 14.30
N ALA A 296 -0.01 -11.00 15.38
CA ALA A 296 -1.13 -11.92 15.26
C ALA A 296 -2.33 -11.17 14.69
N VAL A 297 -3.03 -11.81 13.75
CA VAL A 297 -4.25 -11.27 13.17
C VAL A 297 -5.34 -12.31 13.34
N GLU A 298 -6.39 -11.95 14.06
CA GLU A 298 -7.60 -12.75 14.19
C GLU A 298 -8.44 -12.64 12.91
N GLY A 299 -8.04 -13.40 11.89
CA GLY A 299 -8.70 -13.37 10.59
C GLY A 299 -8.31 -14.51 9.67
N ILE A 300 -9.08 -14.66 8.59
CA ILE A 300 -8.86 -15.67 7.56
C ILE A 300 -8.43 -14.98 6.27
N ILE A 301 -7.37 -15.49 5.63
CA ILE A 301 -6.93 -14.97 4.32
C ILE A 301 -7.78 -15.54 3.19
N SER A 302 -8.02 -14.72 2.16
CA SER A 302 -8.85 -15.10 1.02
C SER A 302 -8.24 -16.22 0.17
N GLY A 303 -9.07 -16.87 -0.66
CA GLY A 303 -8.63 -17.93 -1.56
C GLY A 303 -7.67 -17.45 -2.65
N GLY A 304 -7.61 -16.14 -2.87
CA GLY A 304 -6.66 -15.46 -3.76
C GLY A 304 -5.29 -15.17 -3.15
N MET A 305 -5.05 -15.67 -1.94
CA MET A 305 -3.79 -15.56 -1.23
C MET A 305 -3.24 -16.93 -0.83
N MET A 306 -1.95 -16.94 -0.48
CA MET A 306 -1.23 -18.09 0.03
C MET A 306 -0.45 -17.73 1.28
N ARG A 307 -0.27 -18.72 2.16
CA ARG A 307 0.64 -18.67 3.30
C ARG A 307 1.85 -19.52 2.99
N LEU A 308 3.03 -18.93 3.13
CA LEU A 308 4.30 -19.62 2.96
C LEU A 308 4.98 -19.69 4.32
N LYS A 309 5.38 -20.90 4.72
CA LYS A 309 6.25 -21.11 5.88
C LYS A 309 7.62 -21.51 5.37
N VAL A 310 8.63 -20.73 5.73
CA VAL A 310 10.01 -21.00 5.34
C VAL A 310 10.51 -22.28 6.03
N ASN A 311 11.06 -23.21 5.25
CA ASN A 311 11.55 -24.50 5.74
C ASN A 311 13.08 -24.59 5.80
N ASN A 312 13.78 -23.68 5.12
CA ASN A 312 15.24 -23.69 4.98
C ASN A 312 15.88 -22.52 5.73
N ASP A 313 17.21 -22.55 5.79
CA ASP A 313 18.00 -21.41 6.21
C ASP A 313 17.98 -20.32 5.11
N ILE A 314 16.88 -19.59 4.98
CA ILE A 314 16.75 -18.34 4.21
C ILE A 314 15.95 -17.36 5.03
N ASP A 315 16.34 -16.09 5.04
CA ASP A 315 15.63 -15.08 5.82
C ASP A 315 14.25 -14.79 5.19
N PRO A 316 13.15 -14.84 5.97
CA PRO A 316 11.80 -14.61 5.44
C PRO A 316 11.60 -13.20 4.88
N GLU A 317 12.27 -12.17 5.42
CA GLU A 317 12.16 -10.79 4.93
C GLU A 317 12.89 -10.63 3.59
N TYR A 318 14.07 -11.25 3.47
CA TYR A 318 14.78 -11.34 2.19
C TYR A 318 13.93 -12.05 1.13
N LEU A 319 13.32 -13.18 1.50
CA LEU A 319 12.48 -13.95 0.59
C LEU A 319 11.24 -13.16 0.14
N ALA A 320 10.56 -12.48 1.07
CA ALA A 320 9.41 -11.64 0.76
C ALA A 320 9.79 -10.46 -0.16
N LEU A 321 10.96 -9.85 0.04
CA LEU A 321 11.48 -8.84 -0.86
C LEU A 321 11.77 -9.40 -2.25
N CYS A 322 12.44 -10.55 -2.37
CA CYS A 322 12.72 -11.17 -3.68
C CYS A 322 11.44 -11.39 -4.50
N ILE A 323 10.38 -11.89 -3.84
CA ILE A 323 9.07 -12.13 -4.47
C ILE A 323 8.40 -10.80 -4.88
N SER A 324 8.47 -9.77 -4.02
CA SER A 324 7.81 -8.48 -4.25
C SER A 324 8.57 -7.51 -5.16
N SER A 325 9.87 -7.75 -5.36
CA SER A 325 10.74 -6.94 -6.22
C SER A 325 10.50 -7.21 -7.70
N LEU A 326 11.15 -6.41 -8.55
CA LEU A 326 11.14 -6.57 -10.01
C LEU A 326 11.30 -8.04 -10.46
N THR A 327 12.22 -8.80 -9.85
CA THR A 327 12.53 -10.17 -10.26
C THR A 327 11.39 -11.14 -10.01
N GLY A 328 10.68 -10.99 -8.90
CA GLY A 328 9.53 -11.84 -8.58
C GLY A 328 8.28 -11.39 -9.33
N GLN A 329 8.06 -10.09 -9.44
CA GLN A 329 6.93 -9.48 -10.14
C GLN A 329 6.92 -9.82 -11.64
N MET A 330 8.08 -9.76 -12.32
CA MET A 330 8.15 -10.13 -13.73
C MET A 330 7.88 -11.61 -13.96
N GLN A 331 8.38 -12.51 -13.11
CA GLN A 331 8.08 -13.94 -13.21
C GLN A 331 6.60 -14.22 -12.94
N ALA A 332 6.01 -13.59 -11.92
CA ALA A 332 4.60 -13.72 -11.59
C ALA A 332 3.71 -13.18 -12.72
N GLY A 333 4.05 -12.02 -13.30
CA GLY A 333 3.34 -11.42 -14.43
C GLY A 333 3.40 -12.27 -15.71
N ARG A 334 4.55 -12.90 -15.99
CA ARG A 334 4.69 -13.86 -17.09
C ARG A 334 3.82 -15.10 -16.87
N ASP A 335 3.92 -15.71 -15.69
CA ASP A 335 3.34 -17.03 -15.44
C ASP A 335 1.84 -16.97 -15.14
N ALA A 336 1.36 -15.89 -14.52
CA ALA A 336 -0.07 -15.69 -14.28
C ALA A 336 -0.84 -15.64 -15.61
N GLY A 337 -2.06 -16.14 -15.60
CA GLY A 337 -2.95 -16.10 -16.74
C GLY A 337 -4.40 -15.84 -16.33
N GLY A 338 -5.26 -15.55 -17.31
CA GLY A 338 -6.67 -15.24 -17.09
C GLY A 338 -7.06 -13.97 -17.82
N SER A 339 -8.22 -13.99 -18.48
CA SER A 339 -8.65 -12.90 -19.37
C SER A 339 -9.18 -11.66 -18.63
N ILE A 340 -9.73 -11.86 -17.43
CA ILE A 340 -10.34 -10.78 -16.63
C ILE A 340 -9.53 -10.57 -15.34
N ILE A 341 -9.20 -11.65 -14.65
CA ILE A 341 -8.42 -11.63 -13.41
C ILE A 341 -7.20 -12.52 -13.61
N ALA A 342 -6.02 -11.97 -13.31
CA ALA A 342 -4.79 -12.74 -13.31
C ALA A 342 -4.82 -13.79 -12.19
N HIS A 343 -4.51 -15.04 -12.52
CA HIS A 343 -4.44 -16.18 -11.62
C HIS A 343 -3.06 -16.83 -11.72
N TRP A 344 -2.30 -16.77 -10.64
CA TRP A 344 -1.02 -17.46 -10.50
C TRP A 344 -1.22 -18.78 -9.76
N LYS A 345 -1.11 -19.89 -10.47
CA LYS A 345 -1.44 -21.21 -9.92
C LYS A 345 -0.38 -21.66 -8.91
N PRO A 346 -0.74 -22.41 -7.86
CA PRO A 346 0.23 -22.90 -6.88
C PRO A 346 1.43 -23.65 -7.47
N GLU A 347 1.23 -24.45 -8.53
CA GLU A 347 2.34 -25.15 -9.21
C GLU A 347 3.28 -24.18 -9.93
N GLN A 348 2.77 -23.05 -10.44
CA GLN A 348 3.61 -22.00 -11.03
C GLN A 348 4.35 -21.23 -9.94
N ILE A 349 3.70 -20.94 -8.82
CA ILE A 349 4.32 -20.29 -7.65
C ILE A 349 5.49 -21.12 -7.13
N LYS A 350 5.36 -22.46 -7.07
CA LYS A 350 6.47 -23.35 -6.70
C LYS A 350 7.67 -23.20 -7.62
N ASN A 351 7.45 -22.90 -8.91
CA ASN A 351 8.48 -22.79 -9.92
C ASN A 351 9.14 -21.40 -9.99
N LEU A 352 8.70 -20.43 -9.19
CA LEU A 352 9.34 -19.13 -9.09
C LEU A 352 10.82 -19.30 -8.71
N LEU A 353 11.72 -18.72 -9.50
CA LEU A 353 13.15 -18.72 -9.20
C LEU A 353 13.47 -17.63 -8.20
N ILE A 354 14.11 -18.04 -7.11
CA ILE A 354 14.61 -17.17 -6.04
C ILE A 354 16.14 -17.23 -6.04
N PRO A 355 16.85 -16.10 -6.20
CA PRO A 355 18.31 -16.09 -6.04
C PRO A 355 18.66 -16.33 -4.57
N VAL A 356 19.64 -17.20 -4.32
CA VAL A 356 20.11 -17.51 -2.96
C VAL A 356 21.47 -16.87 -2.76
N LEU A 357 21.45 -15.56 -2.47
CA LEU A 357 22.63 -14.74 -2.22
C LEU A 357 23.38 -15.18 -0.94
N PRO A 358 24.65 -14.77 -0.74
CA PRO A 358 25.39 -15.06 0.49
C PRO A 358 24.65 -14.58 1.76
N LYS A 359 24.84 -15.30 2.87
CA LYS A 359 24.17 -15.03 4.15
C LYS A 359 24.30 -13.58 4.65
N PRO A 360 25.50 -12.95 4.62
CA PRO A 360 25.63 -11.55 5.02
C PRO A 360 24.79 -10.61 4.16
N THR A 361 24.69 -10.87 2.85
CA THR A 361 23.88 -10.08 1.92
C THR A 361 22.39 -10.24 2.23
N GLN A 362 21.91 -11.47 2.46
CA GLN A 362 20.53 -11.73 2.87
C GLN A 362 20.17 -10.98 4.17
N GLN A 363 21.05 -11.05 5.17
CA GLN A 363 20.84 -10.39 6.47
C GLN A 363 20.77 -8.87 6.34
N LYS A 364 21.69 -8.27 5.58
CA LYS A 364 21.68 -6.82 5.32
C LYS A 364 20.39 -6.35 4.65
N ILE A 365 19.92 -7.08 3.64
CA ILE A 365 18.63 -6.81 2.98
C ILE A 365 17.47 -6.93 3.97
N ALA A 366 17.42 -8.04 4.70
CA ALA A 366 16.37 -8.30 5.67
C ALA A 366 16.31 -7.25 6.78
N GLU A 367 17.46 -6.76 7.26
CA GLU A 367 17.54 -5.67 8.24
C GLU A 367 16.98 -4.34 7.70
N LEU A 368 17.26 -3.99 6.45
CA LEU A 368 16.68 -2.79 5.82
C LEU A 368 15.15 -2.92 5.72
N VAL A 369 14.64 -4.08 5.31
CA VAL A 369 13.20 -4.35 5.28
C VAL A 369 12.61 -4.24 6.68
N ARG A 370 13.22 -4.84 7.71
CA ARG A 370 12.76 -4.70 9.10
C ARG A 370 12.70 -3.25 9.56
N LYS A 371 13.76 -2.46 9.35
CA LYS A 371 13.80 -1.02 9.65
C LYS A 371 12.70 -0.26 8.93
N SER A 372 12.41 -0.60 7.67
CA SER A 372 11.30 -0.02 6.92
C SER A 372 9.96 -0.24 7.63
N HIS A 373 9.68 -1.47 8.06
CA HIS A 373 8.42 -1.80 8.74
C HIS A 373 8.34 -1.20 10.15
N GLU A 374 9.44 -1.15 10.89
CA GLU A 374 9.51 -0.51 12.21
C GLU A 374 9.22 1.00 12.12
N ALA A 375 9.84 1.69 11.16
CA ALA A 375 9.57 3.10 10.90
C ALA A 375 8.09 3.34 10.52
N ARG A 376 7.51 2.47 9.68
CA ARG A 376 6.07 2.54 9.34
C ARG A 376 5.17 2.35 10.57
N LYS A 377 5.50 1.40 11.44
CA LYS A 377 4.77 1.18 12.69
C LYS A 377 4.87 2.41 13.60
N LYS A 378 6.06 2.98 13.74
CA LYS A 378 6.29 4.19 14.55
C LYS A 378 5.52 5.39 14.00
N SER A 379 5.51 5.58 12.67
CA SER A 379 4.71 6.61 11.99
C SER A 379 3.23 6.52 12.38
N LYS A 380 2.62 5.32 12.28
CA LYS A 380 1.22 5.10 12.66
C LYS A 380 0.97 5.40 14.14
N GLN A 381 1.86 4.95 15.03
CA GLN A 381 1.75 5.21 16.47
C GLN A 381 1.76 6.71 16.80
N LEU A 382 2.69 7.47 16.20
CA LEU A 382 2.79 8.92 16.40
C LEU A 382 1.55 9.66 15.90
N LEU A 383 0.95 9.19 14.80
CA LEU A 383 -0.27 9.78 14.27
C LEU A 383 -1.46 9.53 15.20
N GLU A 384 -1.61 8.31 15.72
CA GLU A 384 -2.65 8.00 16.70
C GLU A 384 -2.43 8.74 18.03
N GLU A 385 -1.18 8.90 18.47
CA GLU A 385 -0.84 9.74 19.62
C GLU A 385 -1.25 11.20 19.40
N ALA A 386 -0.97 11.76 18.21
CA ALA A 386 -1.38 13.11 17.86
C ALA A 386 -2.91 13.28 17.87
N LYS A 387 -3.66 12.31 17.33
CA LYS A 387 -5.12 12.31 17.35
C LYS A 387 -5.66 12.22 18.77
N ARG A 388 -5.17 11.27 19.58
CA ARG A 388 -5.61 11.08 20.97
C ARG A 388 -5.38 12.33 21.79
N LYS A 389 -4.23 12.98 21.62
CA LYS A 389 -3.93 14.25 22.28
C LYS A 389 -4.91 15.37 21.92
N VAL A 390 -5.35 15.45 20.66
CA VAL A 390 -6.41 16.40 20.28
C VAL A 390 -7.71 16.07 21.01
N GLU A 391 -8.08 14.79 21.08
CA GLU A 391 -9.32 14.33 21.70
C GLU A 391 -9.34 14.61 23.21
N GLU A 392 -8.27 14.25 23.93
CA GLU A 392 -8.09 14.51 25.36
C GLU A 392 -8.22 16.01 25.68
N MET A 393 -7.56 16.88 24.90
CA MET A 393 -7.59 18.33 25.11
C MET A 393 -8.95 18.98 24.83
N ILE A 394 -9.80 18.34 23.99
CA ILE A 394 -11.18 18.76 23.76
C ILE A 394 -12.07 18.35 24.94
N GLU A 395 -11.84 17.15 25.48
CA GLU A 395 -12.60 16.61 26.62
C GLU A 395 -12.29 17.37 27.91
N GLU A 396 -11.02 17.68 28.18
CA GLU A 396 -10.60 18.46 29.35
C GLU A 396 -11.21 19.87 29.39
N LYS A 397 -11.43 20.50 28.23
CA LYS A 397 -12.09 21.81 28.14
C LYS A 397 -13.62 21.75 28.22
N SER A 398 -14.20 20.55 28.12
CA SER A 398 -15.65 20.34 28.16
C SER A 398 -16.15 20.04 29.58
N ASN A 399 -15.22 19.76 30.51
CA ASN A 399 -15.44 19.68 31.96
C ASN A 399 -15.05 20.99 32.63
#